data_AF-A0A246T8J1-F1
#
_entry.id   AF-A0A246T8J1-F1
#
_cell.length_a   1.000
_cell.length_b   1.000
_cell.length_c   1.000
_cell.angle_alpha   90.00
_cell.angle_beta   90.00
_cell.angle_gamma   90.00
#
_symmetry.space_group_name_H-M   'P 1'
#
loop_
_entity.id
_entity.type
_entity.pdbx_description
1 polymer ?
#
loop_
_entity_poly.entity_id
_entity_poly.type
_entity_poly.pdbx_seq_one_letter_code
_entity_poly.pdbx_strand_id
1 'polypeptide(L)'
;MRYAAIFIAMALAGCSTTGPPPEPIPGSLTYGRVARSPYPPGTVINNTFLGKWGYRRFEQYVVQPDGTLKLTFQQTAPDFLVW
;
A
#
# COMPACT_ATOMS: atom_id res chain seq x y z
N MET A 1 -19.99 -2.05 39.21
CA MET A 1 -19.01 -2.82 38.39
C MET A 1 -19.51 -3.16 36.97
N ARG A 2 -20.81 -3.08 36.65
CA ARG A 2 -21.36 -3.52 35.35
C ARG A 2 -21.06 -2.58 34.16
N TYR A 3 -20.87 -1.27 34.42
CA TYR A 3 -20.61 -0.28 33.36
C TYR A 3 -19.14 -0.20 32.92
N ALA A 4 -18.20 -0.65 33.76
CA ALA A 4 -16.77 -0.64 33.45
C ALA A 4 -16.42 -1.54 32.24
N ALA A 5 -17.14 -2.65 32.09
CA ALA A 5 -16.97 -3.56 30.95
C ALA A 5 -17.36 -2.91 29.61
N ILE A 6 -18.34 -2.00 29.62
CA ILE A 6 -18.83 -1.32 28.41
C ILE A 6 -17.80 -0.28 27.93
N PHE A 7 -17.21 0.49 28.86
CA PHE A 7 -16.16 1.45 28.54
C PHE A 7 -14.90 0.80 27.97
N ILE A 8 -14.51 -0.38 28.48
CA ILE A 8 -13.36 -1.14 27.96
C ILE A 8 -13.63 -1.64 26.54
N ALA A 9 -14.84 -2.17 26.27
CA ALA A 9 -15.18 -2.65 24.93
C ALA A 9 -15.16 -1.52 23.86
N MET A 10 -15.55 -0.31 24.24
CA MET A 10 -15.57 0.84 23.33
C MET A 10 -14.16 1.37 23.02
N ALA A 11 -13.20 1.23 23.94
CA ALA A 11 -11.80 1.60 23.72
C ALA A 11 -11.08 0.67 22.73
N LEU A 12 -11.48 -0.61 22.62
CA LEU A 12 -10.87 -1.57 21.71
C LEU A 12 -11.34 -1.41 20.25
N ALA A 13 -12.51 -0.83 20.00
CA ALA A 13 -13.05 -0.64 18.65
C ALA A 13 -12.31 0.42 17.81
N GLY A 14 -11.42 1.23 18.41
CA GLY A 14 -10.68 2.29 17.72
C GLY A 14 -9.38 1.84 17.05
N CYS A 15 -8.89 0.61 17.28
CA CYS A 15 -7.57 0.16 16.85
C CYS A 15 -7.58 -0.59 15.50
N SER A 16 -8.43 -0.17 14.56
CA SER A 16 -8.45 -0.70 13.20
C SER A 16 -8.06 0.41 12.22
N THR A 17 -6.81 0.89 12.31
CA THR A 17 -6.18 1.76 11.30
C THR A 17 -5.78 0.95 10.08
N THR A 18 -6.75 0.32 9.43
CA THR A 18 -6.58 -0.15 8.06
C THR A 18 -7.02 0.98 7.15
N GLY A 19 -6.09 1.89 6.83
CA GLY A 19 -6.34 2.93 5.83
C GLY A 19 -6.83 2.29 4.52
N PRO A 20 -7.58 3.04 3.68
CA PRO A 20 -7.98 2.53 2.38
C PRO A 20 -6.75 2.03 1.62
N PRO A 21 -6.84 0.87 0.93
CA PRO A 21 -5.73 0.35 0.17
C PRO A 21 -5.26 1.39 -0.85
N PRO A 22 -3.95 1.57 -1.04
CA PRO A 22 -3.44 2.53 -2.00
C PRO A 22 -3.97 2.23 -3.40
N GLU A 23 -4.46 3.27 -4.08
CA GLU A 23 -4.96 3.15 -5.45
C GLU A 23 -3.82 3.30 -6.46
N PRO A 24 -3.82 2.49 -7.54
CA PRO A 24 -2.88 2.65 -8.63
C PRO A 24 -3.09 4.01 -9.33
N ILE A 25 -1.99 4.68 -9.69
CA ILE A 25 -1.99 5.95 -10.40
C ILE A 25 -1.31 5.81 -11.77
N PRO A 26 -1.44 6.77 -12.70
CA PRO A 26 -0.70 6.73 -13.96
C PRO A 26 0.80 6.51 -13.71
N GLY A 27 1.35 5.41 -14.25
CA GLY A 27 2.74 4.98 -14.03
C GLY A 27 2.91 3.78 -13.08
N SER A 28 1.91 3.46 -12.26
CA SER A 28 1.89 2.23 -11.45
C SER A 28 1.83 0.98 -12.32
N LEU A 29 2.43 -0.12 -11.87
CA LEU A 29 2.42 -1.40 -12.59
C LEU A 29 1.01 -1.95 -12.80
N THR A 30 0.13 -1.70 -11.84
CA THR A 30 -1.27 -2.13 -11.79
C THR A 30 -2.27 -1.06 -12.26
N TYR A 31 -1.80 0.03 -12.88
CA TYR A 31 -2.69 1.07 -13.38
C TYR A 31 -3.49 0.58 -14.59
N GLY A 32 -4.82 0.49 -14.45
CA GLY A 32 -5.73 0.08 -15.52
C GLY A 32 -5.55 -1.37 -16.00
N ARG A 33 -4.73 -2.18 -15.31
CA ARG A 33 -4.45 -3.57 -15.69
C ARG A 33 -4.03 -4.41 -14.48
N VAL A 34 -4.16 -5.73 -14.61
CA VAL A 34 -3.58 -6.69 -13.66
C VAL A 34 -2.14 -6.98 -14.08
N ALA A 35 -1.18 -6.65 -13.22
CA ALA A 35 0.23 -7.00 -13.44
C ALA A 35 0.55 -8.36 -12.82
N ARG A 36 1.37 -9.16 -13.52
CA ARG A 36 1.86 -10.46 -13.03
C ARG A 36 3.37 -10.45 -12.96
N SER A 37 3.92 -11.20 -12.00
CA SER A 37 5.34 -11.37 -11.81
C SER A 37 5.71 -12.85 -11.79
N PRO A 38 6.88 -13.24 -12.35
CA PRO A 38 7.38 -14.60 -12.29
C PRO A 38 7.99 -14.98 -10.92
N TYR A 39 8.10 -14.03 -9.99
CA TYR A 39 8.69 -14.27 -8.66
C TYR A 39 7.76 -15.10 -7.75
N PRO A 40 8.31 -15.77 -6.72
CA PRO A 40 7.48 -16.55 -5.81
C PRO A 40 6.52 -15.66 -4.99
N PRO A 41 5.37 -16.20 -4.55
CA PRO A 41 4.43 -15.51 -3.68
C PRO A 41 5.11 -14.96 -2.42
N GLY A 42 4.73 -13.76 -2.01
CA GLY A 42 5.33 -13.03 -0.88
C GLY A 42 6.55 -12.17 -1.25
N THR A 43 7.06 -12.28 -2.48
CA THR A 43 8.14 -11.40 -2.95
C THR A 43 7.68 -9.95 -2.99
N VAL A 44 8.51 -9.03 -2.47
CA VAL A 44 8.27 -7.60 -2.52
C VAL A 44 8.96 -6.99 -3.74
N ILE A 45 8.21 -6.30 -4.60
CA ILE A 45 8.72 -5.58 -5.76
C ILE A 45 8.61 -4.08 -5.50
N ASN A 46 9.74 -3.40 -5.57
CA ASN A 46 9.81 -1.94 -5.51
C ASN A 46 9.68 -1.36 -6.93
N ASN A 47 8.78 -0.40 -7.11
CA ASN A 47 8.64 0.38 -8.32
C ASN A 47 8.79 1.85 -7.98
N THR A 48 9.72 2.53 -8.63
CA THR A 48 9.97 3.95 -8.44
C THR A 48 9.88 4.65 -9.79
N PHE A 49 9.02 5.66 -9.87
CA PHE A 49 8.85 6.42 -11.12
C PHE A 49 8.55 7.89 -10.83
N LEU A 50 8.76 8.73 -11.84
CA LEU A 50 8.42 10.14 -11.79
C LEU A 50 6.92 10.31 -12.04
N GLY A 51 6.20 10.78 -11.02
CA GLY A 51 4.78 11.09 -11.09
C GLY A 51 4.51 12.48 -11.65
N LYS A 52 3.29 12.96 -11.45
CA LYS A 52 2.89 14.32 -11.85
C LYS A 52 3.75 15.37 -11.13
N TRP A 53 4.02 16.48 -11.82
CA TRP A 53 4.73 17.65 -11.28
C TRP A 53 6.15 17.38 -10.78
N GLY A 54 6.80 16.30 -11.26
CA GLY A 54 8.17 15.97 -10.88
C GLY A 54 8.31 15.33 -9.50
N TYR A 55 7.21 14.96 -8.84
CA TYR A 55 7.28 14.19 -7.60
C TYR A 55 7.63 12.73 -7.89
N ARG A 56 8.55 12.16 -7.11
CA ARG A 56 8.86 10.73 -7.19
C ARG A 56 7.82 9.92 -6.43
N ARG A 57 7.38 8.83 -7.04
CA ARG A 57 6.44 7.87 -6.45
C ARG A 57 7.19 6.60 -6.15
N PHE A 58 7.05 6.14 -4.91
CA PHE A 58 7.61 4.90 -4.41
C PHE A 58 6.47 3.95 -4.14
N GLU A 59 6.50 2.80 -4.79
CA GLU A 59 5.48 1.79 -4.65
C GLU A 59 6.12 0.46 -4.28
N GLN A 60 5.46 -0.23 -3.35
CA GLN A 60 5.76 -1.62 -3.04
C GLN A 60 4.59 -2.49 -3.42
N TYR A 61 4.92 -3.58 -4.08
CA TYR A 61 4.00 -4.62 -4.48
C TYR A 61 4.38 -5.93 -3.82
N VAL A 62 3.38 -6.70 -3.41
CA VAL A 62 3.58 -8.08 -2.97
C VAL A 62 3.04 -9.01 -4.04
N VAL A 63 3.83 -10.01 -4.41
CA VAL A 63 3.38 -11.09 -5.30
C VAL A 63 2.39 -11.96 -4.56
N GLN A 64 1.19 -12.07 -5.12
CA GLN A 64 0.10 -12.88 -4.59
C GLN A 64 0.28 -14.35 -4.98
N PRO A 65 -0.45 -15.29 -4.34
CA PRO A 65 -0.37 -16.72 -4.66
C PRO A 65 -0.69 -17.07 -6.12
N ASP A 66 -1.48 -16.23 -6.80
CA ASP A 66 -1.84 -16.35 -8.22
C ASP A 66 -0.82 -15.68 -9.16
N GLY A 67 0.30 -15.18 -8.62
CA GLY A 67 1.34 -14.47 -9.35
C GLY A 67 0.99 -13.02 -9.70
N THR A 68 -0.16 -12.51 -9.25
CA THR A 68 -0.55 -11.11 -9.47
C THR A 68 0.16 -10.18 -8.50
N LEU A 69 0.35 -8.92 -8.91
CA LEU A 69 0.91 -7.89 -8.05
C LEU A 69 -0.20 -7.15 -7.32
N LYS A 70 -0.11 -7.12 -5.99
CA LYS A 70 -0.96 -6.27 -5.15
C LYS A 70 -0.13 -5.10 -4.62
N LEU A 71 -0.60 -3.88 -4.88
CA LEU A 71 -0.02 -2.66 -4.30
C LEU A 71 -0.32 -2.65 -2.80
N THR A 72 0.73 -2.59 -1.98
CA THR A 72 0.62 -2.62 -0.51
C THR A 72 1.04 -1.31 0.13
N PHE A 73 1.96 -0.59 -0.50
CA PHE A 73 2.43 0.70 -0.01
C PHE A 73 2.70 1.65 -1.18
N GLN A 74 2.33 2.91 -0.98
CA GLN A 74 2.59 3.97 -1.93
C GLN A 74 2.94 5.25 -1.17
N GLN A 75 4.05 5.87 -1.54
CA GLN A 75 4.50 7.14 -0.98
C GLN A 75 4.87 8.11 -2.10
N THR A 76 4.61 9.39 -1.88
CA THR A 76 5.05 10.47 -2.75
C THR A 76 6.10 11.28 -2.00
N ALA A 77 7.26 11.50 -2.62
CA ALA A 77 8.26 12.42 -2.10
C ALA A 77 8.76 13.31 -3.23
N PRO A 78 9.19 14.56 -2.93
CA PRO A 78 9.90 15.35 -3.92
C PRO A 78 11.21 14.66 -4.30
N ASP A 79 11.59 14.76 -5.57
CA ASP A 79 12.73 14.00 -6.13
C ASP A 79 14.08 14.37 -5.51
N PHE A 80 14.19 15.57 -4.94
CA PHE A 80 15.39 16.09 -4.28
C PHE A 80 15.55 15.68 -2.81
N LEU A 81 14.60 14.95 -2.21
CA LEU A 81 14.68 14.46 -0.82
C LEU A 81 14.92 12.94 -0.72
N VAL A 82 15.37 12.31 -1.80
CA VAL A 82 15.72 10.88 -1.80
C VAL A 82 17.17 10.75 -1.35
N TRP A 83 17.39 10.48 -0.06
CA TRP A 83 18.70 10.25 0.55
C TRP A 83 18.93 8.76 0.80
#